data_AF-A0AAN0SJ70-F1
#
_entry.id   AF-A0AAN0SJ70-F1
#
_cell.length_a   1.000
_cell.length_b   1.000
_cell.length_c   1.000
_cell.angle_alpha   90.00
_cell.angle_beta   90.00
_cell.angle_gamma   90.00
#
_symmetry.space_group_name_H-M   'P 1'
#
loop_
_entity.id
_entity.type
_entity.pdbx_description
1 polymer ?
#
loop_
_entity_poly.entity_id
_entity_poly.type
_entity_poly.pdbx_seq_one_letter_code
_entity_poly.pdbx_strand_id
1 'polypeptide(L)'
;MNIDEIERKIDEAIEKEDYETLLSLLNKRKELMEGLPKDKLSEILEKDRKRLEIIEKRKTALFQEINVIREAKSSLQKNIWTRGDTLGRG
;
A
#
# COMPACT_ATOMS: atom_id res chain seq x y z
N MET A 1 2.29 -24.99 3.84
CA MET A 1 1.49 -23.92 4.46
C MET A 1 0.06 -24.16 4.05
N ASN A 2 -0.84 -24.30 5.01
CA ASN A 2 -2.25 -24.51 4.68
C ASN A 2 -2.92 -23.17 4.27
N ILE A 3 -4.12 -23.24 3.69
CA ILE A 3 -4.83 -22.05 3.23
C ILE A 3 -5.13 -21.07 4.38
N ASP A 4 -5.47 -21.58 5.57
CA ASP A 4 -5.81 -20.74 6.72
C ASP A 4 -4.59 -20.00 7.31
N GLU A 5 -3.40 -20.59 7.23
CA GLU A 5 -2.12 -19.96 7.56
C GLU A 5 -1.75 -18.86 6.56
N ILE A 6 -1.99 -19.09 5.26
CA ILE A 6 -1.80 -18.07 4.23
C ILE A 6 -2.72 -16.88 4.47
N GLU A 7 -4.00 -17.13 4.72
CA GLU A 7 -4.99 -16.10 4.97
C GLU A 7 -4.63 -15.25 6.20
N ARG A 8 -4.20 -15.88 7.30
CA ARG A 8 -3.74 -15.14 8.49
C ARG A 8 -2.52 -14.28 8.20
N LYS A 9 -1.54 -14.82 7.47
CA LYS A 9 -0.33 -14.05 7.10
C LYS A 9 -0.63 -12.92 6.13
N ILE A 10 -1.64 -13.07 5.26
CA ILE A 10 -2.13 -11.99 4.41
C ILE A 10 -2.68 -10.85 5.28
N ASP A 11 -3.50 -11.18 6.28
CA ASP A 11 -4.03 -10.16 7.20
C ASP A 11 -2.90 -9.46 7.98
N GLU A 12 -1.93 -10.22 8.51
CA GLU A 12 -0.74 -9.67 9.19
C GLU A 12 0.11 -8.78 8.26
N ALA A 13 0.28 -9.17 6.99
CA ALA A 13 1.05 -8.40 6.02
C ALA A 13 0.34 -7.08 5.66
N ILE A 14 -0.99 -7.09 5.57
CA ILE A 14 -1.78 -5.87 5.36
C ILE A 14 -1.68 -4.95 6.56
N GLU A 15 -1.79 -5.47 7.78
CA GLU A 15 -1.68 -4.69 9.03
C GLU A 15 -0.29 -4.05 9.17
N LYS A 16 0.77 -4.75 8.77
CA LYS A 16 2.15 -4.25 8.79
C LYS A 16 2.53 -3.41 7.57
N GLU A 17 1.63 -3.23 6.62
CA GLU A 17 1.90 -2.58 5.32
C GLU A 17 3.06 -3.23 4.53
N ASP A 18 3.30 -4.52 4.75
CA ASP A 18 4.33 -5.30 4.05
C ASP A 18 3.77 -5.86 2.74
N TYR A 19 3.69 -4.99 1.73
CA TYR A 19 3.08 -5.30 0.44
C TYR A 19 3.90 -6.27 -0.43
N GLU A 20 5.22 -6.35 -0.21
CA GLU A 20 6.07 -7.33 -0.92
C GLU A 20 5.77 -8.75 -0.44
N THR A 21 5.72 -8.94 0.88
CA THR A 21 5.32 -10.23 1.46
C THR A 21 3.88 -10.58 1.10
N LEU A 22 2.96 -9.60 1.10
CA LEU A 22 1.57 -9.78 0.66
C LEU A 22 1.48 -10.35 -0.75
N LEU A 23 2.23 -9.80 -1.72
CA LEU A 23 2.25 -10.31 -3.10
C LEU A 23 2.75 -11.75 -3.18
N SER A 24 3.81 -12.09 -2.43
CA SER A 24 4.31 -13.45 -2.36
C SER A 24 3.28 -14.43 -1.80
N LEU A 25 2.55 -14.03 -0.76
CA LEU A 25 1.48 -14.83 -0.14
C LEU A 25 0.30 -15.03 -1.09
N LEU A 26 -0.12 -14.00 -1.82
CA LEU A 26 -1.20 -14.09 -2.81
C LEU A 26 -0.85 -15.05 -3.95
N ASN A 27 0.40 -15.07 -4.41
CA ASN A 27 0.86 -16.01 -5.42
C ASN A 27 0.80 -17.46 -4.92
N LYS A 28 1.28 -17.72 -3.70
CA LYS A 28 1.16 -19.05 -3.06
C LYS A 28 -0.29 -19.45 -2.83
N ARG A 29 -1.16 -18.49 -2.50
CA ARG A 29 -2.59 -18.73 -2.34
C ARG A 29 -3.22 -19.21 -3.64
N LYS A 30 -2.87 -18.60 -4.78
CA LYS A 30 -3.44 -18.90 -6.09
C LYS A 30 -3.31 -20.38 -6.45
N GLU A 31 -2.18 -21.00 -6.14
CA GLU A 31 -1.94 -22.44 -6.38
C GLU A 31 -2.90 -23.35 -5.59
N LEU A 32 -3.41 -22.87 -4.45
CA LEU A 32 -4.31 -23.62 -3.59
C LEU A 32 -5.80 -23.35 -3.89
N MET A 33 -6.11 -22.28 -4.62
CA MET A 33 -7.50 -21.84 -4.86
C MET A 33 -8.31 -22.84 -5.69
N GLU A 34 -7.68 -23.54 -6.63
CA GLU A 34 -8.36 -24.51 -7.51
C GLU A 34 -8.86 -25.76 -6.78
N GLY A 35 -8.27 -26.08 -5.63
CA GLY A 35 -8.62 -27.25 -4.81
C GLY A 35 -9.62 -26.95 -3.69
N LEU A 36 -10.08 -25.71 -3.54
CA LEU A 36 -10.92 -25.32 -2.40
C LEU A 36 -12.41 -25.59 -2.65
N PRO A 37 -13.16 -25.97 -1.60
CA PRO A 37 -14.62 -26.00 -1.64
C PRO A 37 -15.20 -24.61 -1.98
N LYS A 38 -16.31 -24.59 -2.70
CA LYS A 38 -16.99 -23.35 -3.14
C LYS A 38 -17.34 -22.41 -1.98
N ASP A 39 -17.74 -22.96 -0.84
CA ASP A 39 -18.12 -22.16 0.33
C ASP A 39 -16.89 -21.45 0.92
N LYS A 40 -15.76 -22.16 1.02
CA LYS A 40 -14.49 -21.59 1.49
C LYS A 40 -13.95 -20.55 0.52
N LEU A 41 -14.06 -20.81 -0.79
CA LEU A 41 -13.69 -19.86 -1.83
C LEU A 41 -14.50 -18.57 -1.72
N SER A 42 -15.82 -18.69 -1.50
CA SER A 42 -16.72 -17.54 -1.33
C SER A 42 -16.36 -16.72 -0.09
N GLU A 43 -16.03 -17.37 1.03
CA GLU A 43 -15.56 -16.69 2.25
C GLU A 43 -14.27 -15.88 2.01
N ILE A 44 -13.29 -16.49 1.32
CA ILE A 44 -12.01 -15.83 1.01
C ILE A 44 -12.22 -14.62 0.11
N LEU A 45 -13.04 -14.75 -0.94
CA LEU A 45 -13.33 -13.64 -1.85
C LEU A 45 -14.03 -12.46 -1.16
N GLU A 46 -14.92 -12.74 -0.21
CA GLU A 46 -15.56 -11.68 0.56
C GLU A 46 -14.59 -10.99 1.53
N LYS A 47 -13.65 -11.74 2.13
CA LYS A 47 -12.55 -11.14 2.91
C LYS A 47 -11.63 -10.30 2.03
N ASP A 48 -11.32 -10.74 0.82
CA ASP A 48 -10.47 -10.01 -0.11
C ASP A 48 -11.06 -8.65 -0.50
N ARG A 49 -12.39 -8.53 -0.60
CA ARG A 49 -13.04 -7.21 -0.78
C ARG A 49 -12.73 -6.26 0.38
N LYS A 50 -12.83 -6.73 1.62
CA LYS A 50 -12.52 -5.93 2.81
C LYS A 50 -11.03 -5.56 2.87
N ARG A 51 -10.15 -6.49 2.51
CA ARG A 51 -8.70 -6.24 2.40
C ARG A 51 -8.39 -5.16 1.37
N LEU A 52 -9.06 -5.19 0.22
CA LEU A 52 -8.90 -4.18 -0.81
C LEU A 52 -9.31 -2.79 -0.32
N GLU A 53 -10.41 -2.67 0.44
CA GLU A 53 -10.83 -1.41 1.05
C GLU A 53 -9.77 -0.82 1.99
N ILE A 54 -9.10 -1.66 2.78
CA ILE A 54 -8.02 -1.23 3.68
C ILE A 54 -6.84 -0.68 2.87
N ILE A 55 -6.43 -1.40 1.83
CA ILE A 55 -5.29 -1.01 0.99
C ILE A 55 -5.60 0.26 0.20
N GLU A 56 -6.82 0.43 -0.33
CA GLU A 56 -7.21 1.66 -1.06
C GLU A 56 -7.26 2.89 -0.14
N LYS A 57 -7.70 2.73 1.13
CA LYS A 57 -7.61 3.81 2.13
C LYS A 57 -6.16 4.22 2.36
N ARG A 58 -5.25 3.24 2.50
CA ARG A 58 -3.82 3.53 2.69
C ARG A 58 -3.20 4.19 1.47
N LYS A 59 -3.50 3.71 0.26
CA LYS A 59 -3.09 4.34 -1.00
C LYS A 59 -3.54 5.79 -1.09
N THR A 60 -4.78 6.10 -0.71
CA THR A 60 -5.30 7.47 -0.70
C THR A 60 -4.52 8.35 0.29
N ALA A 61 -4.21 7.86 1.49
CA ALA A 61 -3.38 8.57 2.46
C ALA A 61 -1.96 8.85 1.92
N LEU A 62 -1.32 7.86 1.28
CA LEU A 62 0.00 8.04 0.67
C LEU A 62 -0.01 9.11 -0.45
N PHE A 63 -1.08 9.17 -1.26
CA PHE A 63 -1.21 10.24 -2.26
C PHE A 63 -1.33 11.63 -1.63
N GLN A 64 -2.04 11.76 -0.50
CA GLN A 64 -2.12 13.02 0.25
C GLN A 64 -0.73 13.42 0.78
N GLU A 65 0.02 12.49 1.36
CA GLU A 65 1.40 12.72 1.83
C GLU A 65 2.32 13.17 0.68
N ILE A 66 2.22 12.53 -0.50
CA ILE A 66 2.99 12.92 -1.69
C ILE A 66 2.68 14.37 -2.11
N ASN A 67 1.42 14.78 -2.07
CA ASN A 67 1.04 16.14 -2.44
C ASN A 67 1.62 17.17 -1.47
N VAL A 68 1.58 16.89 -0.16
CA VAL A 68 2.22 17.75 0.86
C VAL A 68 3.73 17.86 0.63
N ILE A 69 4.40 16.74 0.31
CA ILE A 69 5.84 16.75 -0.01
C ILE A 69 6.14 17.59 -1.26
N ARG A 70 5.29 17.53 -2.30
CA ARG A 70 5.44 18.34 -3.51
C ARG A 70 5.27 19.83 -3.24
N GLU A 71 4.32 20.21 -2.39
CA GLU A 71 4.14 21.60 -1.95
C GLU A 71 5.33 22.10 -1.13
N ALA A 72 5.83 21.29 -0.20
CA ALA A 72 7.02 21.58 0.58
C ALA A 72 8.26 21.76 -0.33
N LYS A 73 8.44 20.87 -1.31
CA LYS A 73 9.50 20.99 -2.33
C LYS A 73 9.39 22.30 -3.10
N SER A 74 8.19 22.65 -3.56
CA SER A 74 7.97 23.89 -4.31
C SER A 74 8.28 25.14 -3.46
N SER A 75 7.92 25.11 -2.17
CA SER A 75 8.24 26.18 -1.22
C SER A 75 9.74 26.30 -0.96
N LEU A 76 10.44 25.17 -0.80
CA LEU A 76 11.91 25.14 -0.67
C LEU A 76 12.60 25.70 -1.91
N GLN A 77 12.17 25.31 -3.11
CA GLN A 77 12.71 25.82 -4.37
C GLN A 77 12.53 27.34 -4.50
N LYS A 78 11.34 27.86 -4.17
CA LYS A 78 11.08 29.31 -4.15
C LYS A 78 12.00 30.04 -3.17
N ASN A 79 12.18 29.51 -1.95
CA ASN A 79 13.06 30.10 -0.93
C ASN A 79 14.54 30.08 -1.32
N ILE A 80 15.01 29.02 -1.99
CA ILE A 80 16.38 28.97 -2.52
C ILE A 80 16.55 30.03 -3.61
N TRP A 81 15.56 30.17 -4.50
CA TRP A 81 15.61 31.15 -5.60
C TRP A 81 15.60 32.60 -5.09
N THR A 82 14.72 32.94 -4.14
CA THR A 82 14.71 34.29 -3.53
C THR A 82 15.96 34.61 -2.73
N ARG A 83 16.59 33.62 -2.05
CA ARG A 83 17.88 33.83 -1.37
C ARG A 83 19.06 33.95 -2.35
N GLY A 84 19.02 33.23 -3.46
CA GLY A 84 20.01 33.35 -4.54
C GLY A 84 19.99 34.74 -5.17
N ASP A 85 18.81 35.30 -5.41
CA ASP A 85 18.65 36.67 -5.93
C ASP A 85 19.17 37.74 -4.96
N THR A 86 19.10 37.52 -3.64
CA THR A 86 19.67 38.44 -2.65
C THR A 86 21.20 38.35 -2.52
N LEU A 87 21.84 37.24 -2.91
CA LEU A 87 23.30 37.09 -2.88
C LEU A 87 23.99 37.67 -4.12
N GLY A 88 23.27 37.83 -5.24
CA GLY A 88 23.78 38.45 -6.47
C GLY A 88 23.58 39.97 -6.57
N ARG A 89 22.92 40.60 -5.60
CA ARG A 89 22.78 42.06 -5.48
C ARG A 89 23.58 42.57 -4.28
N GLY A 90 24.90 42.37 -4.33
CA GLY A 90 25.89 42.95 -3.41
C GLY A 90 26.99 43.62 -4.21
#